data_AF-A0A3N5N288-F1
#
_entry.id   AF-A0A3N5N288-F1
#
_cell.length_a   1.000
_cell.length_b   1.000
_cell.length_c   1.000
_cell.angle_alpha   90.00
_cell.angle_beta   90.00
_cell.angle_gamma   90.00
#
_symmetry.space_group_name_H-M   'P 1'
#
loop_
_entity.id
_entity.type
_entity.pdbx_description
1 polymer ?
#
loop_
_entity_poly.entity_id
_entity_poly.type
_entity_poly.pdbx_seq_one_letter_code
_entity_poly.pdbx_strand_id
1 'polypeptide(L)'
;GQFSMHTYHSHVLPTYSKNEKAAKDFLRWAHSKDVYEKWFISQKGFATPATPEWEKHKVWGEDPVMTPYKVAGRLGRTPGFAGPSGAKAGEVLSKYIIVDMYAKAVQGMPAEDAVKWAEGEVRKVYG
;
A
#
# COMPACT_ATOMS: atom_id res chain seq x y z
N GLY A 1 -7.46 -13.70 5.49
CA GLY A 1 -6.65 -13.74 4.25
C GLY A 1 -5.21 -13.44 4.60
N GLN A 2 -4.25 -14.06 3.90
CA GLN A 2 -2.81 -13.89 4.16
C GLN A 2 -2.27 -12.51 3.72
N PHE A 3 -2.93 -11.88 2.75
CA PHE A 3 -2.53 -10.60 2.16
C PHE A 3 -3.53 -9.50 2.50
N SER A 4 -3.04 -8.26 2.56
CA SER A 4 -3.80 -7.06 2.87
C SER A 4 -3.37 -5.91 1.95
N MET A 5 -4.26 -4.94 1.74
CA MET A 5 -3.89 -3.65 1.17
C MET A 5 -3.55 -2.71 2.33
N HIS A 6 -2.35 -2.14 2.31
CA HIS A 6 -1.92 -1.10 3.24
C HIS A 6 -1.78 0.22 2.48
N THR A 7 -2.11 1.33 3.13
CA THR A 7 -1.80 2.66 2.61
C THR A 7 -0.29 2.80 2.42
N TYR A 8 0.13 3.09 1.19
CA TYR A 8 1.52 3.29 0.84
C TYR A 8 1.84 4.78 0.79
N HIS A 9 3.02 5.14 1.27
CA HIS A 9 3.55 6.50 1.17
C HIS A 9 4.73 6.48 0.21
N SER A 10 4.75 7.43 -0.73
CA SER A 10 5.85 7.63 -1.65
C SER A 10 6.21 9.11 -1.73
N HIS A 11 7.49 9.39 -1.94
CA HIS A 11 7.96 10.73 -2.27
C HIS A 11 8.07 10.84 -3.78
N VAL A 12 7.43 11.86 -4.36
CA VAL A 12 7.46 12.12 -5.80
C VAL A 12 8.19 13.45 -6.02
N LEU A 13 9.19 13.44 -6.90
CA LEU A 13 9.86 14.64 -7.36
C LEU A 13 9.42 14.92 -8.80
N PRO A 14 8.62 15.98 -9.03
CA PRO A 14 8.24 16.35 -10.38
C PRO A 14 9.46 16.75 -11.20
N THR A 15 9.56 16.24 -12.42
CA THR A 15 10.71 16.46 -13.34
C THR A 15 10.81 17.90 -13.85
N TYR A 16 9.76 18.71 -13.67
CA TYR A 16 9.78 20.14 -13.98
C TYR A 16 10.26 21.01 -12.81
N SER A 17 10.64 20.40 -11.68
CA SER A 17 11.15 21.14 -10.53
C SER A 17 12.50 21.79 -10.84
N LYS A 18 12.63 23.08 -10.56
CA LYS A 18 13.92 23.80 -10.67
C LYS A 18 14.93 23.38 -9.60
N ASN A 19 14.48 22.65 -8.57
CA ASN A 19 15.26 22.30 -7.39
C ASN A 19 15.53 20.79 -7.27
N GLU A 20 15.62 20.05 -8.38
CA GLU A 20 15.76 18.58 -8.34
C GLU A 20 16.94 18.08 -7.50
N LYS A 21 18.11 18.71 -7.65
CA LYS A 21 19.32 18.30 -6.91
C LYS A 21 19.09 18.43 -5.40
N ALA A 22 18.63 19.60 -4.96
CA ALA A 22 18.36 19.86 -3.55
C ALA A 22 17.30 18.91 -2.98
N ALA A 23 16.24 18.62 -3.76
CA ALA A 23 15.20 17.68 -3.34
C ALA A 23 15.74 16.24 -3.21
N LYS A 24 16.55 15.77 -4.16
CA LYS A 24 17.21 14.46 -4.10
C LYS A 24 18.16 14.38 -2.90
N ASP A 25 18.95 15.43 -2.65
CA ASP A 25 19.88 15.49 -1.51
C ASP A 25 19.12 15.48 -0.17
N PHE A 26 18.01 16.22 -0.08
CA PHE A 26 17.12 16.19 1.09
C PHE A 26 16.54 14.80 1.33
N LEU A 27 16.02 14.13 0.30
CA LEU A 27 15.45 12.78 0.45
C LEU A 27 16.51 11.76 0.90
N ARG A 28 17.74 11.84 0.39
CA ARG A 28 18.85 11.00 0.87
C ARG A 28 19.16 11.24 2.34
N TRP A 29 19.20 12.50 2.76
CA TRP A 29 19.44 12.85 4.16
C TRP A 29 18.28 12.40 5.06
N ALA A 30 17.04 12.68 4.67
CA ALA A 30 15.83 12.33 5.43
C ALA A 30 15.67 10.81 5.63
N HIS A 31 16.09 10.01 4.64
CA HIS A 31 16.08 8.55 4.70
C HIS A 31 17.42 7.95 5.16
N SER A 32 18.38 8.77 5.59
CA SER A 32 19.57 8.26 6.29
C SER A 32 19.13 7.59 7.60
N LYS A 33 19.85 6.55 8.02
CA LYS A 33 19.45 5.72 9.17
C LYS A 33 19.19 6.56 10.42
N ASP A 34 20.11 7.45 10.79
CA ASP A 34 20.03 8.25 12.03
C ASP A 34 18.89 9.27 12.03
N VAL A 35 18.46 9.74 10.85
CA VAL A 35 17.35 10.68 10.69
C VAL A 35 16.02 9.94 10.65
N TYR A 36 15.94 8.91 9.80
CA TYR A 36 14.73 8.11 9.63
C TYR A 36 14.37 7.31 10.89
N GLU A 37 15.36 6.77 11.63
CA GLU A 37 15.12 5.99 12.85
C GLU A 37 14.33 6.80 13.89
N LYS A 38 14.66 8.09 14.05
CA LYS A 38 13.95 8.99 14.97
C LYS A 38 12.48 9.14 14.59
N TRP A 39 12.21 9.30 13.30
CA TRP A 39 10.84 9.34 12.78
C TRP A 39 10.15 7.99 12.96
N PHE A 40 10.81 6.88 12.61
CA PHE A 40 10.25 5.53 12.67
C PHE A 40 9.86 5.12 14.09
N ILE A 41 10.73 5.40 15.07
CA ILE A 41 10.43 5.17 16.50
C ILE A 41 9.20 5.96 16.94
N SER A 42 9.06 7.23 16.49
CA SER A 42 7.91 8.05 16.88
C SER A 42 6.59 7.54 16.32
N GLN A 43 6.61 6.74 15.24
CA GLN A 43 5.40 6.14 14.67
C GLN A 43 4.81 5.01 15.52
N LYS A 44 5.61 4.38 16.40
CA LYS A 44 5.16 3.30 17.30
C LYS A 44 4.31 2.21 16.59
N GLY A 45 4.71 1.82 15.38
CA GLY A 45 4.00 0.81 14.58
C GLY A 45 2.87 1.34 13.69
N PHE A 46 2.51 2.62 13.75
CA PHE A 46 1.55 3.23 12.82
C PHE A 46 2.07 3.19 11.36
N ALA A 47 3.31 3.63 11.17
CA ALA A 47 4.03 3.41 9.92
C ALA A 47 4.85 2.11 10.02
N THR A 48 4.79 1.32 8.96
CA THR A 48 5.45 0.01 8.87
C THR A 48 6.79 0.12 8.13
N PRO A 49 7.65 -0.93 8.18
CA PRO A 49 8.99 -0.90 7.59
C PRO A 49 9.01 -0.51 6.12
N ALA A 50 9.85 0.46 5.75
CA ALA A 50 10.11 0.82 4.36
C ALA A 50 11.06 -0.17 3.65
N THR A 51 11.89 -0.91 4.40
CA THR A 51 12.81 -1.93 3.89
C THR A 51 12.92 -3.11 4.88
N PRO A 52 13.39 -4.29 4.44
CA PRO A 52 13.50 -5.49 5.28
C PRO A 52 14.38 -5.33 6.54
N GLU A 53 15.32 -4.39 6.55
CA GLU A 53 16.20 -4.17 7.70
C GLU A 53 15.42 -3.60 8.91
N TRP A 54 14.42 -2.75 8.66
CA TRP A 54 13.57 -2.17 9.71
C TRP A 54 12.65 -3.19 10.37
N GLU A 55 12.40 -4.37 9.75
CA GLU A 55 11.64 -5.45 10.38
C GLU A 55 12.32 -6.01 11.64
N LYS A 56 13.64 -5.81 11.77
CA LYS A 56 14.47 -6.29 12.89
C LYS A 56 14.64 -5.25 14.00
N HIS A 57 14.13 -4.03 13.80
CA HIS A 57 14.34 -2.93 14.74
C HIS A 57 13.70 -3.22 16.10
N LYS A 58 14.37 -2.81 17.20
CA LYS A 58 13.95 -3.12 18.57
C LYS A 58 12.57 -2.56 18.96
N VAL A 59 12.09 -1.52 18.26
CA VAL A 59 10.77 -0.90 18.50
C VAL A 59 9.63 -1.91 18.45
N TRP A 60 9.77 -2.98 17.64
CA TRP A 60 8.76 -4.04 17.54
C TRP A 60 8.61 -4.86 18.83
N GLY A 61 9.57 -4.79 19.75
CA GLY A 61 9.51 -5.44 21.05
C GLY A 61 9.07 -4.52 22.19
N GLU A 62 8.86 -3.23 21.94
CA GLU A 62 8.41 -2.27 22.98
C GLU A 62 6.93 -2.48 23.33
N ASP A 63 6.11 -2.84 22.34
CA ASP A 63 4.72 -3.24 22.51
C ASP A 63 4.46 -4.57 21.78
N PRO A 64 4.17 -5.67 22.51
CA PRO A 64 3.86 -6.96 21.90
C PRO A 64 2.74 -6.92 20.87
N VAL A 65 1.76 -6.01 21.02
CA VAL A 65 0.64 -5.81 20.08
C VAL A 65 1.15 -5.39 18.71
N MET A 66 2.28 -4.66 18.65
CA MET A 66 2.85 -4.18 17.39
C MET A 66 3.68 -5.23 16.65
N THR A 67 4.04 -6.35 17.29
CA THR A 67 4.90 -7.40 16.72
C THR A 67 4.46 -7.89 15.34
N PRO A 68 3.16 -8.14 15.06
CA PRO A 68 2.73 -8.63 13.75
C PRO A 68 2.96 -7.61 12.62
N TYR A 69 2.99 -6.31 12.92
CA TYR A 69 3.11 -5.25 11.93
C TYR A 69 4.53 -5.08 11.38
N LYS A 70 5.54 -5.69 12.03
CA LYS A 70 6.93 -5.68 11.54
C LYS A 70 7.08 -6.31 10.15
N VAL A 71 6.13 -7.15 9.72
CA VAL A 71 6.16 -7.80 8.39
C VAL A 71 5.04 -7.29 7.46
N ALA A 72 4.29 -6.27 7.86
CA ALA A 72 3.15 -5.77 7.11
C ALA A 72 3.53 -5.31 5.69
N GLY A 73 4.68 -4.64 5.54
CA GLY A 73 5.18 -4.23 4.22
C GLY A 73 5.41 -5.40 3.26
N ARG A 74 5.84 -6.56 3.77
CA ARG A 74 6.04 -7.80 2.99
C ARG A 74 4.74 -8.48 2.60
N LEU A 75 3.70 -8.35 3.44
CA LEU A 75 2.38 -8.95 3.22
C LEU A 75 1.44 -8.03 2.42
N GLY A 76 1.80 -6.75 2.29
CA GLY A 76 1.07 -5.75 1.55
C GLY A 76 0.99 -6.06 0.06
N ARG A 77 -0.22 -5.96 -0.52
CA ARG A 77 -0.47 -6.02 -1.96
C ARG A 77 -1.09 -4.72 -2.43
N THR A 78 -0.53 -4.14 -3.48
CA THR A 78 -1.10 -2.96 -4.13
C THR A 78 -2.20 -3.36 -5.10
N PRO A 79 -3.15 -2.46 -5.41
CA PRO A 79 -4.10 -2.66 -6.50
C PRO A 79 -3.37 -3.06 -7.79
N GLY A 80 -3.93 -4.03 -8.51
CA GLY A 80 -3.35 -4.55 -9.75
C GLY A 80 -2.45 -5.77 -9.57
N PHE A 81 -2.02 -6.12 -8.35
CA PHE A 81 -1.27 -7.37 -8.11
C PHE A 81 -2.03 -8.60 -8.66
N ALA A 82 -1.39 -9.56 -9.33
CA ALA A 82 0.05 -9.69 -9.61
C ALA A 82 0.56 -8.95 -10.86
N GLY A 83 -0.31 -8.18 -11.53
CA GLY A 83 0.04 -7.32 -12.65
C GLY A 83 0.50 -5.91 -12.23
N PRO A 84 0.62 -4.98 -13.20
CA PRO A 84 1.07 -3.62 -12.94
C PRO A 84 0.07 -2.83 -12.08
N SER A 85 0.57 -2.14 -11.06
CA SER A 85 -0.17 -1.12 -10.31
C SER A 85 -0.20 0.19 -11.12
N GLY A 86 -1.01 0.23 -12.19
CA GLY A 86 -1.13 1.37 -13.10
C GLY A 86 -2.50 2.08 -13.06
N ALA A 87 -2.74 3.00 -13.99
CA ALA A 87 -3.97 3.79 -14.06
C ALA A 87 -5.25 2.92 -14.09
N LYS A 88 -5.26 1.83 -14.88
CA LYS A 88 -6.38 0.89 -14.96
C LYS A 88 -6.66 0.20 -13.62
N ALA A 89 -5.62 -0.24 -12.90
CA ALA A 89 -5.78 -0.82 -11.57
C ALA A 89 -6.29 0.22 -10.56
N GLY A 90 -5.81 1.46 -10.67
CA GLY A 90 -6.30 2.59 -9.90
C GLY A 90 -7.78 2.90 -10.18
N GLU A 91 -8.23 2.81 -11.43
CA GLU A 91 -9.63 3.01 -11.82
C GLU A 91 -10.53 1.90 -11.26
N VAL A 92 -10.10 0.64 -11.29
CA VAL A 92 -10.85 -0.46 -10.67
C VAL A 92 -11.01 -0.24 -9.17
N LEU A 93 -9.94 0.21 -8.49
CA LEU A 93 -9.99 0.54 -7.07
C LEU A 93 -10.94 1.73 -6.80
N SER A 94 -10.82 2.82 -7.55
CA SER A 94 -11.58 4.06 -7.30
C SER A 94 -13.06 3.92 -7.60
N LYS A 95 -13.43 3.03 -8.53
CA LYS A 95 -14.82 2.64 -8.81
C LYS A 95 -15.37 1.61 -7.83
N TYR A 96 -14.59 1.18 -6.83
CA TYR A 96 -14.99 0.20 -5.82
C TYR A 96 -15.45 -1.14 -6.39
N ILE A 97 -15.08 -1.52 -7.63
CA ILE A 97 -15.67 -2.67 -8.33
C ILE A 97 -15.58 -3.96 -7.51
N ILE A 98 -14.41 -4.23 -6.90
CA ILE A 98 -14.22 -5.43 -6.07
C ILE A 98 -14.96 -5.33 -4.73
N VAL A 99 -15.06 -4.14 -4.15
CA VAL A 99 -15.80 -3.92 -2.89
C VAL A 99 -17.30 -4.12 -3.13
N ASP A 100 -17.81 -3.56 -4.22
CA ASP A 100 -19.19 -3.67 -4.64
C ASP A 100 -19.58 -5.11 -5.00
N MET A 101 -18.64 -5.90 -5.53
CA MET A 101 -18.86 -7.33 -5.77
C MET A 101 -19.25 -8.04 -4.46
N TYR A 102 -18.47 -7.83 -3.40
CA TYR A 102 -18.78 -8.41 -2.09
C TYR A 102 -20.04 -7.80 -1.49
N ALA A 103 -20.24 -6.47 -1.62
CA ALA A 103 -21.44 -5.81 -1.12
C ALA A 103 -22.73 -6.38 -1.76
N LYS A 104 -22.73 -6.60 -3.08
CA LYS A 104 -23.86 -7.22 -3.80
C LYS A 104 -24.14 -8.63 -3.33
N ALA A 105 -23.10 -9.44 -3.13
CA ALA A 105 -23.25 -10.79 -2.61
C ALA A 105 -23.85 -10.78 -1.19
N VAL A 106 -23.35 -9.91 -0.31
CA VAL A 106 -23.88 -9.72 1.06
C VAL A 106 -25.33 -9.24 1.05
N GLN A 107 -25.73 -8.46 0.04
CA GLN A 107 -27.10 -7.97 -0.15
C GLN A 107 -28.04 -9.00 -0.79
N GLY A 108 -27.58 -10.23 -1.08
CA GLY A 108 -28.42 -11.34 -1.54
C GLY A 108 -28.31 -11.68 -3.04
N MET A 109 -27.42 -11.02 -3.79
CA MET A 109 -27.09 -11.49 -5.15
C MET A 109 -26.32 -12.82 -5.06
N PRO A 110 -26.64 -13.84 -5.90
CA PRO A 110 -25.84 -15.06 -5.97
C PRO A 110 -24.36 -14.74 -6.21
N ALA A 111 -23.47 -15.47 -5.54
CA ALA A 111 -22.03 -15.18 -5.58
C ALA A 111 -21.47 -15.22 -7.01
N GLU A 112 -21.92 -16.18 -7.82
CA GLU A 112 -21.55 -16.33 -9.21
C GLU A 112 -21.94 -15.10 -10.05
N ASP A 113 -23.11 -14.52 -9.78
CA ASP A 113 -23.60 -13.36 -10.52
C ASP A 113 -22.92 -12.07 -10.08
N ALA A 114 -22.60 -11.94 -8.79
CA ALA A 114 -21.79 -10.84 -8.28
C ALA A 114 -20.39 -10.84 -8.92
N VAL A 115 -19.76 -12.01 -9.03
CA VAL A 115 -18.46 -12.17 -9.69
C VAL A 115 -18.55 -11.87 -11.19
N LYS A 116 -19.56 -12.38 -11.90
CA LYS A 116 -19.78 -12.06 -13.33
C LYS A 116 -19.95 -10.57 -13.56
N TRP A 117 -20.70 -9.89 -12.68
CA TRP A 117 -20.86 -8.44 -12.73
C TRP A 117 -19.51 -7.72 -12.58
N ALA A 118 -18.74 -8.09 -11.55
CA ALA A 118 -17.45 -7.48 -11.28
C ALA A 118 -16.45 -7.71 -12.43
N GLU A 119 -16.43 -8.92 -13.00
CA GLU A 119 -15.64 -9.25 -14.18
C GLU A 119 -16.02 -8.34 -15.36
N GLY A 120 -17.32 -8.16 -15.62
CA GLY A 120 -17.82 -7.27 -16.67
C GLY A 120 -17.37 -5.82 -16.47
N GLU A 121 -17.40 -5.30 -15.25
CA GLU A 121 -16.92 -3.95 -14.94
C GLU A 121 -15.38 -3.84 -15.09
N VAL A 122 -14.62 -4.85 -14.65
CA VAL A 122 -13.17 -4.87 -14.84
C VAL A 122 -12.81 -4.93 -16.33
N ARG A 123 -13.52 -5.72 -17.14
CA ARG A 123 -13.31 -5.79 -18.60
C ARG A 123 -13.49 -4.43 -19.27
N LYS A 124 -14.52 -3.65 -18.89
CA LYS A 124 -14.71 -2.28 -19.41
C LYS A 124 -13.51 -1.36 -19.14
N VAL A 125 -12.82 -1.54 -18.02
CA VAL A 125 -11.62 -0.76 -17.67
C VAL A 125 -10.39 -1.25 -18.45
N TYR A 126 -10.26 -2.56 -18.66
CA TYR A 126 -9.06 -3.14 -19.27
C TYR A 126 -9.11 -3.23 -20.80
N GLY A 127 -10.28 -3.24 -21.42
CA GLY A 127 -10.48 -3.52 -22.84
C GLY A 127 -10.61 -5.01 -23.09
#